data_AF-B3LVB5-F1
#
_entry.id   AF-B3LVB5-F1
#
_cell.length_a   1.000
_cell.length_b   1.000
_cell.length_c   1.000
_cell.angle_alpha   90.00
_cell.angle_beta   90.00
_cell.angle_gamma   90.00
#
_symmetry.space_group_name_H-M   'P 1'
#
loop_
_entity.id
_entity.type
_entity.pdbx_description
1 polymer ?
#
loop_
_entity_poly.entity_id
_entity_poly.type
_entity_poly.pdbx_seq_one_letter_code
_entity_poly.pdbx_strand_id
1 'polypeptide(L)'
;MSALFRLTSRAVAMQRSLVARPAVAVRAINTSQKKDETVAAPTSVTTEDFANPSPKNWQSYGFDYKEQAEDRKATKSTFFVTVTLCLVWGTFYWAYLPDTQFRDWAQREGFLELRRREQAGLDLVSPDYVDPASITLPSDDDLGDQEIII
;
A
#
# COMPACT_ATOMS: atom_id res chain seq x y z
N MET A 1 -18.54 -27.79 6.51
CA MET A 1 -17.24 -28.18 5.95
C MET A 1 -16.44 -26.92 5.71
N SER A 2 -15.52 -26.59 6.63
CA SER A 2 -14.76 -25.33 6.61
C SER A 2 -13.36 -25.62 6.08
N ALA A 3 -13.01 -25.06 4.92
CA ALA A 3 -11.72 -25.25 4.29
C ALA A 3 -10.65 -24.36 4.95
N LEU A 4 -9.72 -25.00 5.66
CA LEU A 4 -8.49 -24.41 6.16
C LEU A 4 -7.50 -24.27 4.99
N PHE A 5 -7.27 -23.04 4.52
CA PHE A 5 -6.09 -22.75 3.70
C PHE A 5 -4.88 -22.53 4.61
N ARG A 6 -4.06 -23.58 4.79
CA ARG A 6 -2.71 -23.45 5.33
C ARG A 6 -1.74 -23.30 4.17
N LEU A 7 -1.36 -22.06 3.86
CA LEU A 7 -0.27 -21.82 2.92
C LEU A 7 1.07 -22.14 3.60
N THR A 8 1.85 -22.92 2.87
CA THR A 8 3.14 -23.49 3.21
C THR A 8 4.28 -22.49 3.00
N SER A 9 5.18 -22.37 3.98
CA SER A 9 6.57 -21.97 3.77
C SER A 9 7.42 -22.28 5.00
N ARG A 10 7.70 -23.58 5.22
CA ARG A 10 8.78 -24.04 6.09
C ARG A 10 9.95 -24.54 5.24
N ALA A 11 10.61 -23.61 4.58
CA ALA A 11 11.99 -23.78 4.16
C ALA A 11 12.78 -22.62 4.77
N VAL A 12 13.98 -22.91 5.26
CA VAL A 12 14.90 -22.01 6.00
C VAL A 12 14.62 -21.90 7.50
N ALA A 13 14.76 -23.04 8.20
CA ALA A 13 15.00 -23.07 9.64
C ALA A 13 16.27 -23.87 9.94
N MET A 14 17.44 -23.37 9.53
CA MET A 14 18.72 -23.72 10.15
C MET A 14 19.83 -22.78 9.63
N GLN A 15 19.95 -21.58 10.22
CA GLN A 15 21.25 -20.92 10.27
C GLN A 15 21.59 -20.62 11.72
N ARG A 16 22.66 -21.30 12.12
CA ARG A 16 23.27 -21.29 13.44
C ARG A 16 23.65 -19.88 13.83
N SER A 17 23.36 -19.58 15.09
CA SER A 17 23.96 -18.54 15.89
C SER A 17 25.44 -18.33 15.60
N LEU A 18 25.79 -17.15 15.11
CA LEU A 18 27.03 -16.50 15.49
C LEU A 18 26.68 -15.14 16.06
N VAL A 19 27.04 -15.00 17.32
CA VAL A 19 26.92 -13.82 18.15
C VAL A 19 27.58 -12.64 17.45
N ALA A 20 26.78 -11.66 17.08
CA ALA A 20 27.22 -10.27 17.02
C ALA A 20 26.18 -9.49 17.80
N ARG A 21 26.48 -9.22 19.08
CA ARG A 21 25.74 -8.24 19.87
C ARG A 21 25.83 -6.90 19.13
N PRO A 22 24.75 -6.32 18.57
CA PRO A 22 24.80 -4.90 18.35
C PRO A 22 24.85 -4.30 19.77
N ALA A 23 25.94 -3.63 20.10
CA ALA A 23 25.96 -2.77 21.27
C ALA A 23 24.74 -1.86 21.15
N VAL A 24 23.74 -2.07 22.00
CA VAL A 24 22.63 -1.14 22.15
C VAL A 24 23.29 0.13 22.65
N ALA A 25 23.61 1.04 21.73
CA ALA A 25 23.98 2.40 22.05
C ALA A 25 22.71 3.08 22.57
N VAL A 26 22.34 2.77 23.81
CA VAL A 26 21.45 3.61 24.60
C VAL A 26 22.21 4.93 24.76
N ARG A 27 21.97 5.86 23.84
CA ARG A 27 22.40 7.25 24.03
C ARG A 27 21.58 7.77 25.21
N ALA A 28 22.12 7.68 26.41
CA ALA A 28 21.59 8.41 27.54
C ALA A 28 21.66 9.90 27.17
N ILE A 29 20.50 10.52 26.97
CA ILE A 29 20.40 11.96 26.81
C ILE A 29 20.76 12.55 28.17
N ASN A 30 22.01 12.97 28.31
CA ASN A 30 22.49 13.64 29.50
C ASN A 30 21.91 15.06 29.48
N THR A 31 20.90 15.34 30.29
CA THR A 31 20.24 16.66 30.36
C THR A 31 21.00 17.66 31.23
N SER A 32 22.28 17.39 31.54
CA SER A 32 23.14 18.32 32.27
C SER A 32 23.64 19.42 31.34
N GLN A 33 23.38 20.68 31.70
CA GLN A 33 24.04 21.85 31.09
C GLN A 33 25.53 21.84 31.46
N LYS A 34 26.35 21.11 30.71
CA LYS A 34 27.80 21.22 30.82
C LYS A 34 28.26 22.41 29.97
N LYS A 35 28.67 23.48 30.64
CA LYS A 35 29.53 24.51 30.05
C LYS A 35 30.89 23.86 29.81
N ASP A 36 31.13 23.38 28.59
CA ASP A 36 32.47 22.99 28.16
C ASP A 36 33.25 24.26 27.84
N GLU A 37 33.97 24.78 28.83
CA GLU A 37 35.10 25.69 28.60
C GLU A 37 36.29 24.85 28.09
N THR A 38 36.17 24.35 26.86
CA THR A 38 37.34 23.87 26.12
C THR A 38 37.78 25.01 25.23
N VAL A 39 38.91 25.63 25.60
CA VAL A 39 39.62 26.62 24.77
C VAL A 39 40.11 25.91 23.52
N ALA A 40 39.24 25.85 22.51
CA ALA A 40 39.65 25.65 21.13
C ALA A 40 40.40 26.92 20.72
N ALA A 41 41.60 26.76 20.17
CA ALA A 41 42.35 27.83 19.52
C ALA A 41 41.39 28.67 18.65
N PRO A 42 41.51 30.01 18.62
CA PRO A 42 40.60 30.85 17.87
C PRO A 42 40.68 30.44 16.41
N THR A 43 39.70 29.66 15.95
CA THR A 43 39.42 29.51 14.54
C THR A 43 39.05 30.91 14.10
N SER A 44 39.98 31.58 13.40
CA SER A 44 39.78 32.92 12.88
C SER A 44 38.43 32.91 12.17
N VAL A 45 37.46 33.63 12.73
CA VAL A 45 36.15 33.78 12.12
C VAL A 45 36.41 34.51 10.81
N THR A 46 36.47 33.75 9.72
CA THR A 46 36.66 34.31 8.39
C THR A 46 35.42 35.14 8.06
N THR A 47 35.60 36.24 7.34
CA THR A 47 34.51 37.13 6.91
C THR A 47 33.38 36.36 6.18
N GLU A 48 33.71 35.19 5.63
CA GLU A 48 32.78 34.28 4.95
C GLU A 48 31.80 33.56 5.89
N ASP A 49 32.15 33.38 7.18
CA ASP A 49 31.23 32.84 8.20
C ASP A 49 30.15 33.86 8.61
N PHE A 50 30.43 35.16 8.45
CA PHE A 50 29.44 36.23 8.64
C PHE A 50 28.64 36.53 7.36
N ALA A 51 29.16 36.14 6.19
CA ALA A 51 28.47 36.27 4.91
C ALA A 51 27.43 35.17 4.68
N ASN A 52 27.52 34.06 5.41
CA ASN A 52 26.61 32.92 5.26
C ASN A 52 25.62 32.88 6.46
N PRO A 53 24.32 33.17 6.26
CA PRO A 53 23.33 33.13 7.33
C PRO A 53 22.99 31.71 7.80
N SER A 54 23.65 30.68 7.25
CA SER A 54 23.42 29.30 7.63
C SER A 54 24.09 28.98 8.98
N PRO A 55 23.37 28.33 9.93
CA PRO A 55 23.95 28.00 11.22
C PRO A 55 25.08 27.00 11.05
N LYS A 56 26.17 27.22 11.80
CA LYS A 56 27.36 26.38 11.89
C LYS A 56 26.93 24.91 12.06
N ASN A 57 27.07 24.10 11.00
CA ASN A 57 26.75 22.66 10.91
C ASN A 57 25.34 22.25 10.43
N TRP A 58 24.53 23.14 9.86
CA TRP A 58 23.29 22.69 9.20
C TRP A 58 23.56 22.07 7.82
N GLN A 59 23.00 20.89 7.60
CA GLN A 59 22.94 20.22 6.29
C GLN A 59 21.50 20.22 5.79
N SER A 60 21.31 20.59 4.52
CA SER A 60 20.00 20.58 3.85
C SER A 60 19.44 19.17 3.72
N TYR A 61 18.12 19.04 3.85
CA TYR A 61 17.33 17.83 3.58
C TYR A 61 17.04 17.64 2.08
N GLY A 62 17.47 18.57 1.23
CA GLY A 62 17.33 18.51 -0.22
C GLY A 62 16.17 19.33 -0.79
N PHE A 63 15.45 20.11 0.03
CA PHE A 63 14.38 21.00 -0.44
C PHE A 63 14.87 22.42 -0.66
N ASP A 64 15.68 22.94 0.26
CA ASP A 64 16.39 24.21 0.08
C ASP A 64 17.80 24.14 0.67
N TYR A 65 18.77 24.67 -0.06
CA TYR A 65 20.19 24.72 0.31
C TYR A 65 20.60 26.08 0.90
N LYS A 66 19.73 27.09 0.81
CA LYS A 66 20.04 28.48 1.22
C LYS A 66 19.49 28.80 2.60
N GLU A 67 18.24 28.45 2.88
CA GLU A 67 17.57 28.81 4.14
C GLU A 67 17.15 27.57 4.95
N GLN A 68 17.65 27.47 6.19
CA GLN A 68 17.36 26.34 7.07
C GLN A 68 15.88 26.24 7.45
N ALA A 69 15.24 27.38 7.70
CA ALA A 69 13.87 27.42 8.18
C ALA A 69 12.91 26.87 7.11
N GLU A 70 13.07 27.31 5.87
CA GLU A 70 12.26 26.86 4.73
C GLU A 70 12.52 25.39 4.39
N ASP A 71 13.77 24.93 4.36
CA ASP A 71 14.11 23.52 4.12
C ASP A 71 13.46 22.58 5.17
N ARG A 72 13.48 22.97 6.44
CA ARG A 72 12.82 22.21 7.53
C ARG A 72 11.30 22.21 7.41
N LYS A 73 10.70 23.35 7.04
CA LYS A 73 9.26 23.48 6.88
C LYS A 73 8.76 22.65 5.69
N ALA A 74 9.45 22.75 4.55
CA ALA A 74 9.16 21.99 3.35
C ALA A 74 9.28 20.48 3.59
N THR A 75 10.36 20.05 4.26
CA THR A 75 10.55 18.64 4.63
C THR A 75 9.39 18.13 5.47
N LYS A 76 9.08 18.80 6.60
CA LYS A 76 8.01 18.35 7.50
C LYS A 76 6.64 18.33 6.83
N SER A 77 6.31 19.37 6.06
CA SER A 77 5.05 19.46 5.33
C SER A 77 4.93 18.34 4.29
N THR A 78 5.98 18.09 3.52
CA THR A 78 5.98 17.08 2.45
C THR A 78 5.84 15.68 3.03
N PHE A 79 6.62 15.32 4.05
CA PHE A 79 6.51 14.00 4.66
C PHE A 79 5.17 13.78 5.35
N PHE A 80 4.62 14.80 6.01
CA PHE A 80 3.30 14.70 6.63
C PHE A 80 2.19 14.49 5.61
N VAL A 81 2.15 15.32 4.55
CA VAL A 81 1.10 15.20 3.53
C VAL A 81 1.28 13.90 2.73
N THR A 82 2.48 13.63 2.22
CA THR A 82 2.69 12.47 1.34
C THR A 82 2.61 11.17 2.12
N VAL A 83 3.36 11.01 3.21
CA VAL A 83 3.39 9.72 3.92
C VAL A 83 2.15 9.56 4.79
N THR A 84 1.81 10.57 5.58
CA THR A 84 0.71 10.42 6.53
C THR A 84 -0.65 10.52 5.84
N LEU A 85 -0.92 11.58 5.07
CA LEU A 85 -2.24 11.75 4.46
C LEU A 85 -2.43 10.92 3.18
N CYS A 86 -1.48 10.94 2.25
CA CYS A 86 -1.67 10.21 0.98
C CYS A 86 -1.46 8.70 1.16
N LEU A 87 -0.34 8.27 1.76
CA LEU A 87 -0.07 6.83 1.89
C LEU A 87 -0.91 6.19 2.99
N VAL A 88 -0.81 6.63 4.25
CA VAL A 88 -1.52 5.94 5.35
C VAL A 88 -3.03 6.15 5.24
N TRP A 89 -3.50 7.39 5.17
CA TRP A 89 -4.94 7.65 5.08
C TRP A 89 -5.54 7.24 3.73
N GLY A 90 -4.83 7.43 2.62
CA GLY A 90 -5.31 6.98 1.31
C GLY A 90 -5.42 5.45 1.21
N THR A 91 -4.45 4.70 1.74
CA THR A 91 -4.56 3.23 1.78
C THR A 91 -5.62 2.75 2.76
N PHE A 92 -5.78 3.43 3.90
CA PHE A 92 -6.89 3.16 4.82
C PHE A 92 -8.24 3.36 4.12
N TYR A 93 -8.44 4.49 3.46
CA TYR A 93 -9.67 4.74 2.70
C TYR A 93 -9.90 3.64 1.66
N TRP A 94 -8.87 3.30 0.87
CA TRP A 94 -8.99 2.26 -0.16
C TRP A 94 -9.31 0.88 0.44
N ALA A 95 -8.68 0.50 1.54
CA ALA A 95 -8.92 -0.78 2.19
C ALA A 95 -10.36 -0.94 2.73
N TYR A 96 -11.00 0.17 3.08
CA TYR A 96 -12.37 0.19 3.63
C TYR A 96 -13.39 0.77 2.66
N LEU A 97 -13.06 0.88 1.36
CA LEU A 97 -14.06 1.23 0.36
C LEU A 97 -15.16 0.16 0.35
N PRO A 98 -16.44 0.54 0.19
CA PRO A 98 -17.50 -0.42 -0.02
C PRO A 98 -17.21 -1.22 -1.30
N ASP A 99 -17.68 -2.46 -1.35
CA ASP A 99 -17.48 -3.37 -2.47
C ASP A 99 -17.97 -2.75 -3.80
N THR A 100 -17.03 -2.19 -4.56
CA THR A 100 -17.31 -1.44 -5.80
C THR A 100 -17.65 -2.36 -6.96
N GLN A 101 -17.29 -3.64 -6.87
CA GLN A 101 -17.49 -4.64 -7.92
C GLN A 101 -18.59 -5.64 -7.58
N PHE A 102 -19.34 -5.42 -6.48
CA PHE A 102 -20.38 -6.32 -6.00
C PHE A 102 -19.92 -7.78 -5.85
N ARG A 103 -18.65 -8.01 -5.55
CA ARG A 103 -18.06 -9.35 -5.37
C ARG A 103 -18.64 -10.08 -4.17
N ASP A 104 -18.78 -9.39 -3.04
CA ASP A 104 -19.33 -9.95 -1.81
C ASP A 104 -20.82 -10.25 -1.99
N TRP A 105 -21.54 -9.36 -2.70
CA TRP A 105 -22.93 -9.58 -3.06
C TRP A 105 -23.08 -10.79 -4.00
N ALA A 106 -22.28 -10.86 -5.07
CA ALA A 106 -22.35 -11.95 -6.05
C ALA A 106 -22.02 -13.30 -5.42
N GLN A 107 -21.03 -13.36 -4.53
CA GLN A 107 -20.70 -14.56 -3.78
C GLN A 107 -21.87 -14.98 -2.88
N ARG A 108 -22.46 -14.04 -2.14
CA ARG A 108 -23.62 -14.31 -1.28
C ARG A 108 -24.82 -14.80 -2.07
N GLU A 109 -25.19 -14.11 -3.15
CA GLU A 109 -26.35 -14.47 -3.97
C GLU A 109 -26.13 -15.81 -4.67
N GLY A 110 -24.91 -16.09 -5.15
CA GLY A 110 -24.56 -17.39 -5.72
C GLY A 110 -24.82 -18.55 -4.76
N PHE A 111 -24.45 -18.44 -3.48
CA PHE A 111 -24.75 -19.48 -2.49
C PHE A 111 -26.25 -19.63 -2.20
N LEU A 112 -27.02 -18.54 -2.26
CA LEU A 112 -28.46 -18.59 -2.07
C LEU A 112 -29.14 -19.29 -3.25
N GLU A 113 -28.75 -18.96 -4.48
CA GLU A 113 -29.28 -19.57 -5.70
C GLU A 113 -28.95 -21.06 -5.80
N LEU A 114 -27.71 -21.46 -5.52
CA LEU A 114 -27.33 -22.87 -5.51
C LEU A 114 -28.21 -23.69 -4.56
N ARG A 115 -28.45 -23.17 -3.34
CA ARG A 115 -29.32 -23.85 -2.37
C ARG A 115 -30.77 -23.93 -2.83
N ARG A 116 -31.31 -22.89 -3.50
CA ARG A 116 -32.66 -22.92 -4.08
C ARG A 116 -32.76 -24.02 -5.16
N ARG A 117 -31.75 -24.14 -6.02
CA ARG A 117 -31.71 -25.15 -7.10
C ARG A 117 -31.54 -26.57 -6.59
N GLU A 118 -30.66 -26.78 -5.61
CA GLU A 118 -30.47 -28.08 -4.95
C GLU A 118 -31.77 -28.57 -4.29
N GLN A 119 -32.51 -27.68 -3.61
CA GLN A 119 -33.80 -28.02 -3.01
C GLN A 119 -34.86 -28.39 -4.04
N ALA A 120 -34.82 -27.77 -5.22
CA ALA A 120 -35.70 -28.08 -6.32
C ALA A 120 -35.25 -29.32 -7.14
N GLY A 121 -34.05 -29.83 -6.88
CA GLY A 121 -33.47 -30.97 -7.61
C GLY A 121 -33.07 -30.64 -9.06
N LEU A 122 -32.85 -29.34 -9.37
CA LEU A 122 -32.35 -28.90 -10.68
C LEU A 122 -30.82 -28.96 -10.72
N ASP A 123 -30.28 -28.93 -11.94
CA ASP A 123 -28.85 -28.73 -12.16
C ASP A 123 -28.38 -27.40 -11.55
N LEU A 124 -27.13 -27.40 -11.06
CA LEU A 124 -26.55 -26.26 -10.33
C LEU A 124 -26.49 -24.97 -11.18
N VAL A 125 -26.15 -25.13 -12.46
CA VAL A 125 -26.06 -24.04 -13.44
C VAL A 125 -26.68 -24.54 -14.74
N SER A 126 -27.67 -23.79 -15.25
CA SER A 126 -28.26 -24.06 -16.57
C SER A 126 -27.21 -23.80 -17.66
N PRO A 127 -27.03 -24.70 -18.64
CA PRO A 127 -26.23 -24.44 -19.82
C PRO A 127 -26.77 -23.25 -20.63
N ASP A 128 -28.09 -23.16 -20.73
CA ASP A 128 -28.77 -22.08 -21.43
C ASP A 128 -29.01 -20.91 -20.48
N TYR A 129 -28.46 -19.74 -20.83
CA TYR A 129 -28.69 -18.50 -20.10
C TYR A 129 -30.08 -17.92 -20.34
N VAL A 130 -30.60 -18.13 -21.55
CA VAL A 130 -31.92 -17.67 -22.01
C VAL A 130 -32.78 -18.88 -22.29
N ASP A 131 -34.06 -18.81 -21.97
CA ASP A 131 -35.01 -19.85 -22.35
C ASP A 131 -35.06 -19.96 -23.89
N PRO A 132 -34.70 -21.11 -24.49
CA PRO A 132 -34.72 -21.28 -25.94
C PRO A 132 -36.10 -21.05 -26.54
N ALA A 133 -37.18 -21.25 -25.77
CA ALA A 133 -38.54 -20.96 -26.24
C ALA A 133 -38.82 -19.46 -26.43
N SER A 134 -38.03 -18.57 -25.81
CA SER A 134 -38.14 -17.12 -25.99
C SER A 134 -37.41 -16.59 -27.22
N ILE A 135 -36.58 -17.42 -27.86
CA ILE A 135 -35.78 -17.04 -29.03
C ILE A 135 -36.51 -17.52 -30.29
N THR A 136 -37.02 -16.58 -31.08
CA THR A 136 -37.54 -16.88 -32.42
C THR A 136 -36.39 -16.88 -33.41
N LEU A 137 -35.97 -18.08 -33.84
CA LEU A 137 -35.01 -18.22 -34.92
C LEU A 137 -35.70 -17.95 -36.27
N PRO A 138 -35.05 -17.20 -37.20
CA PRO A 138 -35.56 -17.07 -38.55
C PRO A 138 -35.57 -18.42 -39.27
N SER A 139 -36.46 -18.62 -40.24
CA SER A 139 -36.50 -19.84 -41.04
C SER A 139 -35.35 -19.87 -42.05
N ASP A 140 -34.98 -21.07 -42.52
CA ASP A 140 -33.90 -21.24 -43.51
C ASP A 140 -34.17 -20.46 -44.81
N ASP A 141 -35.43 -20.26 -45.18
CA ASP A 141 -35.83 -19.45 -46.36
C ASP A 141 -35.50 -17.96 -46.19
N ASP A 142 -35.58 -17.44 -44.95
CA ASP A 142 -35.25 -16.06 -44.61
C ASP A 142 -33.72 -15.84 -44.51
N LEU A 143 -32.93 -16.91 -44.35
CA LEU A 143 -31.46 -16.85 -44.24
C LEU A 143 -30.74 -16.70 -45.60
N GLY A 144 -31.36 -17.12 -46.71
CA GLY A 144 -30.77 -17.05 -48.05
C GLY A 144 -29.42 -17.78 -48.16
N ASP A 145 -28.50 -17.26 -48.97
CA ASP A 145 -27.15 -17.84 -49.20
C ASP A 145 -26.09 -17.36 -48.18
N GLN A 146 -26.49 -17.00 -46.95
CA GLN A 146 -25.52 -16.54 -45.96
C GLN A 146 -24.71 -17.72 -45.38
N GLU A 147 -23.40 -17.60 -45.41
CA GLU A 147 -22.48 -18.61 -44.86
C GLU A 147 -22.62 -18.67 -43.33
N ILE A 148 -23.12 -19.80 -42.82
CA ILE A 148 -23.22 -20.05 -41.38
C ILE A 148 -21.81 -20.36 -40.86
N ILE A 149 -21.20 -19.37 -40.21
CA ILE A 149 -19.93 -19.54 -39.49
C ILE A 149 -20.26 -20.11 -38.11
N ILE A 150 -19.85 -21.36 -37.87
CA ILE A 150 -20.04 -22.11 -36.61
C ILE A 150 -18.77 -22.01 -35.77
#